data_AF-A0A6P5Y313-F1
#
_entry.id   AF-A0A6P5Y313-F1
#
_cell.length_a   1.000
_cell.length_b   1.000
_cell.length_c   1.000
_cell.angle_alpha   90.00
_cell.angle_beta   90.00
_cell.angle_gamma   90.00
#
_symmetry.space_group_name_H-M   'P 1'
#
loop_
_entity.id
_entity.type
_entity.pdbx_description
1 polymer ?
#
loop_
_entity_poly.entity_id
_entity_poly.type
_entity_poly.pdbx_seq_one_letter_code
_entity_poly.pdbx_strand_id
1 'polypeptide(L)'
;METLPQLPEDIIVNILSRLPVKYLIQLKCVSKPWLSLISDPQFAKLHLAQSKKNSISQRVLLISEPLESAACEASDDDLDDASKLIFELKYPAAMKKTPDSVELVNAWLDLGGSCDGLICVVFNDERIFLWNPTIREALELTKLGPFDPKGTFSYGLGYNCSTDDYKVVRVARPSPAVASNETEVEVLELKTNFWRRIQGLKSGIEIEGEGIFLHGALHWLASRQTGPKKFYVIVAFHMVEEKFYVVVPIPDNIKESRHDLLVLGISGDCLCLFDGCGYGTVLEAWLLKEYGVKSSWTRLFSVQRETLQGLEYWGNALCYTKTGKVVIDYDGRKLVWYDPKEKTSKTFTPRNEWVWFQPAVYIESLVSPHCCLLTSRHNDKDI
;
A
#
# COMPACT_ATOMS: atom_id res chain seq x y z
N MET A 1 4.40 5.19 -53.26
CA MET A 1 4.00 5.45 -51.87
C MET A 1 5.26 5.32 -51.04
N GLU A 2 5.81 6.44 -50.58
CA GLU A 2 6.92 6.42 -49.63
C GLU A 2 6.39 5.84 -48.32
N THR A 3 6.93 4.69 -47.93
CA THR A 3 6.69 4.13 -46.60
C THR A 3 7.31 5.08 -45.58
N LEU A 4 6.48 5.69 -44.73
CA LEU A 4 6.95 6.46 -43.58
C LEU A 4 7.99 5.61 -42.82
N PRO A 5 9.15 6.18 -42.43
CA PRO A 5 10.15 5.44 -41.68
C PRO A 5 9.52 4.93 -40.38
N GLN A 6 9.43 3.61 -40.24
CA GLN A 6 8.97 2.97 -39.02
C GLN A 6 10.12 2.95 -38.02
N LEU A 7 9.87 3.49 -36.83
CA LEU A 7 10.78 3.36 -35.71
C LEU A 7 10.94 1.86 -35.37
N PRO A 8 12.17 1.38 -35.10
CA PRO A 8 12.39 0.04 -34.59
C PRO A 8 11.62 -0.22 -33.29
N GLU A 9 11.19 -1.47 -33.07
CA GLU A 9 10.34 -1.85 -31.94
C GLU A 9 11.02 -1.59 -30.59
N ASP A 10 12.30 -1.87 -30.47
CA ASP A 10 13.11 -1.61 -29.27
C ASP A 10 13.16 -0.12 -28.90
N ILE A 11 13.20 0.76 -29.90
CA ILE A 11 13.14 2.21 -29.69
C ILE A 11 11.75 2.64 -29.22
N ILE A 12 10.69 2.06 -29.80
CA ILE A 12 9.31 2.31 -29.34
C ILE A 12 9.16 1.87 -27.88
N VAL A 13 9.60 0.65 -27.54
CA VAL A 13 9.58 0.14 -26.16
C VAL A 13 10.33 1.07 -25.23
N ASN A 14 11.53 1.54 -25.61
CA ASN A 14 12.31 2.46 -24.80
C ASN A 14 11.59 3.79 -24.56
N ILE A 15 10.99 4.37 -25.59
CA ILE A 15 10.23 5.62 -25.49
C ILE A 15 9.03 5.43 -24.56
N LEU A 16 8.21 4.41 -24.82
CA LEU A 16 6.98 4.16 -24.06
C LEU A 16 7.28 3.81 -22.60
N SER A 17 8.37 3.06 -22.32
CA SER A 17 8.77 2.71 -20.96
C SER A 17 9.07 3.90 -20.04
N ARG A 18 9.29 5.09 -20.62
CA ARG A 18 9.59 6.32 -19.89
C ARG A 18 8.37 7.23 -19.71
N LEU A 19 7.24 6.90 -20.33
CA LEU A 19 6.03 7.71 -20.24
C LEU A 19 5.27 7.41 -18.93
N PRO A 20 4.62 8.42 -18.33
CA PRO A 20 3.68 8.19 -17.23
C PRO A 20 2.55 7.22 -17.61
N VAL A 21 2.10 6.41 -16.64
CA VAL A 21 1.10 5.35 -16.85
C VAL A 21 -0.19 5.90 -17.46
N LYS A 22 -0.62 7.08 -17.02
CA LYS A 22 -1.79 7.79 -17.56
C LYS A 22 -1.77 7.90 -19.09
N TYR A 23 -0.62 8.29 -19.67
CA TYR A 23 -0.50 8.42 -21.12
C TYR A 23 -0.45 7.05 -21.81
N LEU A 24 0.22 6.07 -21.21
CA LEU A 24 0.27 4.71 -21.75
C LEU A 24 -1.12 4.08 -21.84
N ILE A 25 -2.00 4.30 -20.85
CA ILE A 25 -3.38 3.84 -20.91
C ILE A 25 -4.14 4.48 -22.07
N GLN A 26 -3.97 5.77 -22.32
CA GLN A 26 -4.60 6.46 -23.46
C GLN A 26 -4.07 5.92 -24.80
N LEU A 27 -2.78 5.64 -24.86
CA LEU A 27 -2.11 5.13 -26.05
C LEU A 27 -2.54 3.72 -26.46
N LYS A 28 -3.10 2.92 -25.52
CA LYS A 28 -3.75 1.65 -25.85
C LYS A 28 -4.88 1.80 -26.89
N CYS A 29 -5.51 2.98 -26.97
CA CYS A 29 -6.59 3.25 -27.91
C CYS A 29 -6.11 3.67 -29.32
N VAL A 30 -4.81 3.93 -29.50
CA VAL A 30 -4.28 4.47 -30.76
C VAL A 30 -4.11 3.40 -31.84
N SER A 31 -3.61 2.21 -31.47
CA SER A 31 -3.40 1.12 -32.42
C SER A 31 -3.34 -0.26 -31.75
N LYS A 32 -3.60 -1.32 -32.51
CA LYS A 32 -3.50 -2.71 -32.02
C LYS A 32 -2.09 -3.10 -31.54
N PRO A 33 -0.99 -2.74 -32.24
CA PRO A 33 0.36 -3.03 -31.75
C PRO A 33 0.65 -2.37 -30.40
N TRP A 34 0.23 -1.11 -30.22
CA TRP A 34 0.45 -0.39 -28.96
C TRP A 34 -0.41 -0.96 -27.82
N LEU A 35 -1.67 -1.32 -28.11
CA LEU A 35 -2.50 -2.05 -27.16
C LEU A 35 -1.83 -3.35 -26.71
N SER A 36 -1.30 -4.13 -27.65
CA SER A 36 -0.62 -5.40 -27.39
C SER A 36 0.62 -5.19 -26.52
N LEU A 37 1.51 -4.27 -26.93
CA LEU A 37 2.75 -3.98 -26.23
C LEU A 37 2.51 -3.48 -24.81
N ILE A 38 1.61 -2.50 -24.62
CA ILE A 38 1.37 -1.89 -23.31
C ILE A 38 0.61 -2.84 -22.37
N SER A 39 -0.07 -3.85 -22.92
CA SER A 39 -0.76 -4.89 -22.12
C SER A 39 0.12 -6.11 -21.86
N ASP A 40 1.34 -6.16 -22.40
CA ASP A 40 2.30 -7.24 -22.14
C ASP A 40 2.82 -7.17 -20.69
N PRO A 41 2.74 -8.26 -19.91
CA PRO A 41 3.29 -8.31 -18.56
C PRO A 41 4.78 -7.98 -18.44
N GLN A 42 5.59 -8.33 -19.45
CA GLN A 42 7.01 -7.99 -19.49
C GLN A 42 7.24 -6.49 -19.70
N PHE A 43 6.43 -5.87 -20.55
CA PHE A 43 6.44 -4.41 -20.69
C PHE A 43 6.04 -3.73 -19.37
N ALA A 44 5.02 -4.24 -18.67
CA ALA A 44 4.62 -3.72 -17.37
C ALA A 44 5.75 -3.81 -16.33
N LYS A 45 6.49 -4.93 -16.27
CA LYS A 45 7.66 -5.09 -15.39
C LYS A 45 8.80 -4.13 -15.75
N LEU A 46 9.10 -4.00 -17.04
CA LEU A 46 10.13 -3.09 -17.54
C LEU A 46 9.79 -1.63 -17.22
N HIS A 47 8.54 -1.23 -17.47
CA HIS A 47 8.02 0.10 -17.14
C HIS A 47 8.07 0.37 -15.63
N LEU A 48 7.66 -0.60 -14.80
CA LEU A 48 7.72 -0.47 -13.34
C LEU A 48 9.16 -0.31 -12.84
N ALA A 49 10.10 -1.13 -13.33
CA ALA A 49 11.51 -1.05 -12.97
C ALA A 49 12.12 0.31 -13.37
N GLN A 50 11.73 0.83 -14.53
CA GLN A 50 12.14 2.16 -14.99
C GLN A 50 11.52 3.28 -14.15
N SER A 51 10.24 3.15 -13.78
CA SER A 51 9.51 4.13 -12.96
C SER A 51 10.06 4.23 -11.54
N LYS A 52 10.47 3.10 -10.93
CA LYS A 52 11.15 3.09 -9.63
C LYS A 52 12.45 3.90 -9.64
N LYS A 53 13.18 3.92 -10.78
CA LYS A 53 14.40 4.74 -10.96
C LYS A 53 14.09 6.22 -11.20
N ASN A 54 13.07 6.52 -12.00
CA ASN A 54 12.74 7.86 -12.48
C ASN A 54 11.73 8.63 -11.63
N SER A 55 11.50 8.18 -10.39
CA SER A 55 10.42 8.65 -9.52
C SER A 55 9.04 8.18 -9.93
N ILE A 56 8.49 7.30 -9.11
CA ILE A 56 7.17 6.73 -9.34
C ILE A 56 6.09 7.64 -8.78
N SER A 57 5.01 7.82 -9.54
CA SER A 57 3.85 8.60 -9.12
C SER A 57 3.09 7.87 -8.01
N GLN A 58 3.20 8.37 -6.79
CA GLN A 58 2.46 7.89 -5.64
C GLN A 58 1.09 8.56 -5.55
N ARG A 59 0.09 7.80 -5.11
CA ARG A 59 -1.29 8.24 -4.93
C ARG A 59 -1.84 7.71 -3.62
N VAL A 60 -2.77 8.47 -3.04
CA VAL A 60 -3.60 8.02 -1.92
C VAL A 60 -4.96 7.66 -2.48
N LEU A 61 -5.32 6.39 -2.36
CA LEU A 61 -6.69 5.94 -2.57
C LEU A 61 -7.51 6.30 -1.34
N LEU A 62 -8.66 6.93 -1.54
CA LEU A 62 -9.62 7.32 -0.52
C LEU A 62 -10.83 6.41 -0.64
N ILE A 63 -10.87 5.40 0.21
CA ILE A 63 -11.92 4.42 0.18
C ILE A 63 -13.14 4.99 0.90
N SER A 64 -14.08 5.45 0.08
CA SER A 64 -15.35 6.09 0.43
C SER A 64 -16.37 5.86 -0.69
N GLU A 65 -17.57 6.45 -0.58
CA GLU A 65 -18.47 6.67 -1.71
C GLU A 65 -18.69 8.17 -1.90
N PRO A 66 -18.41 8.73 -3.09
CA PRO A 66 -17.64 8.11 -4.17
C PRO A 66 -16.21 7.70 -3.76
N LEU A 67 -15.66 6.74 -4.50
CA LEU A 67 -14.27 6.31 -4.37
C LEU A 67 -13.36 7.31 -5.10
N GLU A 68 -12.42 7.92 -4.39
CA GLU A 68 -11.53 8.94 -4.97
C GLU A 68 -10.06 8.52 -4.84
N SER A 69 -9.20 9.08 -5.70
CA SER A 69 -7.75 8.88 -5.61
C SER A 69 -7.05 10.20 -5.82
N ALA A 70 -6.17 10.58 -4.90
CA ALA A 70 -5.43 11.83 -4.87
C ALA A 70 -3.94 11.63 -5.19
N ALA A 71 -3.34 12.51 -5.98
CA ALA A 71 -1.90 12.48 -6.22
C ALA A 71 -1.15 12.89 -4.96
N CYS A 72 -0.13 12.14 -4.54
CA CYS A 72 0.69 12.56 -3.40
C CYS A 72 1.56 13.77 -3.75
N GLU A 73 2.12 13.78 -4.95
CA GLU A 73 2.93 14.88 -5.47
C GLU A 73 2.05 15.91 -6.17
N ALA A 74 2.20 17.17 -5.77
CA ALA A 74 1.48 18.30 -6.31
C ALA A 74 2.38 19.54 -6.36
N SER A 75 2.39 20.22 -7.50
CA SER A 75 2.96 21.57 -7.60
C SER A 75 2.07 22.58 -6.87
N ASP A 76 2.59 23.77 -6.61
CA ASP A 76 1.78 24.80 -5.93
C ASP A 76 0.58 25.24 -6.78
N ASP A 77 0.76 25.28 -8.12
CA ASP A 77 -0.29 25.53 -9.11
C ASP A 77 -1.37 24.44 -9.11
N ASP A 78 -0.97 23.17 -8.94
CA ASP A 78 -1.94 22.06 -8.85
C ASP A 78 -2.76 22.14 -7.56
N LEU A 79 -2.14 22.58 -6.47
CA LEU A 79 -2.81 22.72 -5.18
C LEU A 79 -3.82 23.89 -5.17
N ASP A 80 -3.71 24.86 -6.08
CA ASP A 80 -4.73 25.90 -6.27
C ASP A 80 -6.01 25.36 -6.94
N ASP A 81 -5.90 24.25 -7.66
CA ASP A 81 -7.01 23.54 -8.27
C ASP A 81 -6.93 22.04 -7.97
N ALA A 82 -7.28 21.68 -6.74
CA ALA A 82 -7.23 20.31 -6.24
C ALA A 82 -8.02 19.30 -7.10
N SER A 83 -8.97 19.78 -7.93
CA SER A 83 -9.70 18.93 -8.88
C SER A 83 -8.79 18.29 -9.93
N LYS A 84 -7.60 18.86 -10.19
CA LYS A 84 -6.58 18.29 -11.08
C LYS A 84 -5.83 17.12 -10.46
N LEU A 85 -5.72 17.11 -9.13
CA LEU A 85 -4.97 16.10 -8.37
C LEU A 85 -5.81 14.87 -8.09
N ILE A 86 -7.13 14.99 -8.18
CA ILE A 86 -8.08 14.03 -7.67
C ILE A 86 -8.96 13.55 -8.80
N PHE A 87 -9.08 12.23 -8.91
CA PHE A 87 -10.04 11.64 -9.83
C PHE A 87 -10.93 10.66 -9.10
N GLU A 88 -12.17 10.64 -9.55
CA GLU A 88 -13.14 9.63 -9.15
C GLU A 88 -12.80 8.30 -9.81
N LEU A 89 -12.85 7.26 -9.00
CA LEU A 89 -12.73 5.87 -9.41
C LEU A 89 -14.06 5.17 -9.24
N LYS A 90 -14.19 4.04 -9.93
CA LYS A 90 -15.32 3.14 -9.73
C LYS A 90 -14.78 1.88 -9.07
N TYR A 91 -15.47 1.42 -8.02
CA TYR A 91 -15.20 0.08 -7.51
C TYR A 91 -15.31 -0.94 -8.66
N PRO A 92 -14.36 -1.87 -8.78
CA PRO A 92 -14.44 -2.97 -9.72
C PRO A 92 -15.78 -3.70 -9.61
N ALA A 93 -16.37 -4.06 -10.75
CA ALA A 93 -17.65 -4.77 -10.76
C ALA A 93 -17.61 -6.08 -9.95
N ALA A 94 -16.44 -6.73 -9.88
CA ALA A 94 -16.22 -7.92 -9.06
C ALA A 94 -16.37 -7.66 -7.54
N MET A 95 -16.00 -6.47 -7.08
CA MET A 95 -16.13 -6.05 -5.68
C MET A 95 -17.59 -5.64 -5.36
N LYS A 96 -18.29 -5.04 -6.32
CA LYS A 96 -19.71 -4.64 -6.19
C LYS A 96 -20.71 -5.81 -6.13
N LYS A 97 -20.27 -7.06 -6.31
CA LYS A 97 -21.14 -8.25 -6.23
C LYS A 97 -21.60 -8.60 -4.80
N THR A 98 -21.32 -7.77 -3.81
CA THR A 98 -21.99 -7.84 -2.51
C THR A 98 -23.47 -7.48 -2.71
N PRO A 99 -24.42 -8.18 -2.09
CA PRO A 99 -25.82 -7.79 -2.13
C PRO A 99 -25.93 -6.40 -1.49
N ASP A 100 -26.17 -5.41 -2.34
CA ASP A 100 -26.35 -3.98 -2.04
C ASP A 100 -25.09 -3.19 -1.64
N SER A 101 -24.94 -2.02 -2.26
CA SER A 101 -23.93 -0.99 -1.94
C SER A 101 -23.98 -0.52 -0.49
N VAL A 102 -25.07 -0.82 0.22
CA VAL A 102 -25.27 -0.55 1.65
C VAL A 102 -24.40 -1.48 2.52
N GLU A 103 -24.05 -2.68 2.04
CA GLU A 103 -23.17 -3.58 2.78
C GLU A 103 -21.72 -3.11 2.79
N LEU A 104 -21.21 -2.42 1.76
CA LEU A 104 -19.84 -1.85 1.81
C LEU A 104 -19.67 -0.79 2.91
N VAL A 105 -20.76 -0.13 3.30
CA VAL A 105 -20.80 0.85 4.40
C VAL A 105 -20.71 0.16 5.78
N ASN A 106 -21.18 -1.09 5.87
CA ASN A 106 -21.24 -1.87 7.12
C ASN A 106 -20.19 -2.99 7.19
N ALA A 107 -19.59 -3.36 6.05
CA ALA A 107 -18.56 -4.37 5.96
C ALA A 107 -17.25 -3.82 6.48
N TRP A 108 -16.56 -4.61 7.30
CA TRP A 108 -15.23 -4.25 7.76
C TRP A 108 -14.28 -4.38 6.58
N LEU A 109 -13.56 -3.30 6.30
CA LEU A 109 -12.56 -3.25 5.25
C LEU A 109 -11.17 -3.17 5.87
N ASP A 110 -10.37 -4.19 5.57
CA ASP A 110 -8.97 -4.18 5.90
C ASP A 110 -8.12 -4.06 4.64
N LEU A 111 -6.97 -3.42 4.80
CA LEU A 111 -5.97 -3.28 3.76
C LEU A 111 -4.79 -4.19 4.09
N GLY A 112 -4.32 -4.93 3.09
CA GLY A 112 -3.13 -5.76 3.19
C GLY A 112 -1.89 -5.08 2.65
N GLY A 113 -1.87 -3.75 2.60
CA GLY A 113 -0.80 -2.97 1.99
C GLY A 113 -0.81 -2.99 0.46
N SER A 114 0.23 -2.40 -0.12
CA SER A 114 0.42 -2.28 -1.56
C SER A 114 1.80 -2.75 -2.00
N CYS A 115 1.88 -3.30 -3.22
CA CYS A 115 3.11 -3.74 -3.84
C CYS A 115 2.99 -3.54 -5.35
N ASP A 116 3.96 -2.87 -5.96
CA ASP A 116 4.03 -2.70 -7.42
C ASP A 116 2.75 -2.12 -8.08
N GLY A 117 1.98 -1.35 -7.30
CA GLY A 117 0.72 -0.73 -7.72
C GLY A 117 -0.52 -1.63 -7.56
N LEU A 118 -0.32 -2.87 -7.14
CA LEU A 118 -1.39 -3.72 -6.61
C LEU A 118 -1.66 -3.34 -5.16
N ILE A 119 -2.94 -3.31 -4.79
CA ILE A 119 -3.43 -3.13 -3.43
C ILE A 119 -4.15 -4.41 -3.02
N CYS A 120 -3.84 -4.92 -1.83
CA CYS A 120 -4.60 -6.01 -1.23
C CYS A 120 -5.75 -5.44 -0.40
N VAL A 121 -6.98 -5.79 -0.76
CA VAL A 121 -8.20 -5.32 -0.11
C VAL A 121 -8.96 -6.52 0.44
N VAL A 122 -9.33 -6.48 1.72
CA VAL A 122 -9.99 -7.57 2.44
C VAL A 122 -11.34 -7.08 2.95
N PHE A 123 -12.41 -7.76 2.55
CA PHE A 123 -13.77 -7.49 3.01
C PHE A 123 -14.24 -8.56 3.98
N ASN A 124 -14.71 -8.13 5.16
CA ASN A 124 -15.26 -8.97 6.23
C ASN A 124 -14.36 -10.16 6.60
N ASP A 125 -13.04 -9.99 6.54
CA ASP A 125 -12.06 -11.06 6.78
C ASP A 125 -12.23 -12.33 5.92
N GLU A 126 -13.00 -12.28 4.84
CA GLU A 126 -13.36 -13.46 4.04
C GLU A 126 -12.95 -13.33 2.58
N ARG A 127 -13.24 -12.17 1.97
CA ARG A 127 -13.04 -11.94 0.54
C ARG A 127 -11.84 -11.05 0.33
N ILE A 128 -10.82 -11.60 -0.32
CA ILE A 128 -9.58 -10.88 -0.61
C ILE A 128 -9.50 -10.57 -2.09
N PHE A 129 -9.16 -9.33 -2.39
CA PHE A 129 -8.95 -8.86 -3.75
C PHE A 129 -7.54 -8.27 -3.90
N LEU A 130 -6.91 -8.59 -5.03
CA LEU A 130 -5.81 -7.78 -5.54
C LEU A 130 -6.37 -6.80 -6.57
N TRP A 131 -6.08 -5.53 -6.39
CA TRP A 131 -6.62 -4.48 -7.21
C TRP A 131 -5.52 -3.53 -7.70
N ASN A 132 -5.52 -3.25 -9.00
CA ASN A 132 -4.78 -2.13 -9.55
C ASN A 132 -5.78 -1.00 -9.94
N PRO A 133 -5.85 0.09 -9.14
CA PRO A 133 -6.74 1.22 -9.45
C PRO A 133 -6.39 1.94 -10.76
N THR A 134 -5.12 1.94 -11.16
CA THR A 134 -4.62 2.67 -12.34
C THR A 134 -5.13 2.07 -13.64
N ILE A 135 -5.06 0.75 -13.78
CA ILE A 135 -5.60 0.04 -14.96
C ILE A 135 -7.03 -0.47 -14.75
N ARG A 136 -7.60 -0.27 -13.55
CA ARG A 136 -8.98 -0.62 -13.17
C ARG A 136 -9.28 -2.13 -13.25
N GLU A 137 -8.28 -2.95 -12.98
CA GLU A 137 -8.39 -4.41 -12.97
C GLU A 137 -8.34 -4.92 -11.53
N ALA A 138 -9.22 -5.86 -11.19
CA ALA A 138 -9.22 -6.51 -9.88
C ALA A 138 -9.44 -8.01 -10.03
N LEU A 139 -8.78 -8.77 -9.16
CA LEU A 139 -8.87 -10.21 -9.07
C LEU A 139 -9.32 -10.58 -7.66
N GLU A 140 -10.41 -11.35 -7.56
CA GLU A 140 -10.77 -12.02 -6.32
C GLU A 140 -9.89 -13.26 -6.15
N LEU A 141 -9.26 -13.38 -4.99
CA LEU A 141 -8.43 -14.53 -4.64
C LEU A 141 -9.31 -15.68 -4.13
N THR A 142 -8.73 -16.88 -4.06
CA THR A 142 -9.41 -18.03 -3.44
C THR A 142 -9.87 -17.64 -2.05
N LYS A 143 -11.16 -17.88 -1.79
CA LYS A 143 -11.77 -17.63 -0.49
C LYS A 143 -10.96 -18.33 0.59
N LEU A 144 -10.83 -17.64 1.71
CA LEU A 144 -10.26 -18.22 2.90
C LEU A 144 -11.12 -19.44 3.29
N GLY A 145 -10.47 -20.56 3.63
CA GLY A 145 -11.17 -21.70 4.20
C GLY A 145 -11.92 -21.26 5.47
N PRO A 146 -12.98 -21.97 5.89
CA PRO A 146 -13.73 -21.64 7.11
C PRO A 146 -12.81 -21.82 8.32
N PHE A 147 -12.11 -20.77 8.71
CA PHE A 147 -11.23 -20.78 9.87
C PHE A 147 -11.40 -19.51 10.69
N ASP A 148 -11.29 -19.73 12.01
CA ASP A 148 -11.75 -18.93 13.14
C ASP A 148 -12.54 -17.64 12.84
N PRO A 149 -13.89 -17.67 12.88
CA PRO A 149 -14.75 -16.48 12.76
C PRO A 149 -14.57 -15.46 13.89
N LYS A 150 -13.65 -15.71 14.85
CA LYS A 150 -13.32 -14.80 15.95
C LYS A 150 -11.89 -14.25 15.87
N GLY A 151 -11.10 -14.63 14.87
CA GLY A 151 -9.74 -14.12 14.66
C GLY A 151 -9.75 -12.72 14.08
N THR A 152 -8.83 -11.87 14.53
CA THR A 152 -8.48 -10.62 13.83
C THR A 152 -7.14 -10.85 13.13
N PHE A 153 -6.95 -10.28 11.94
CA PHE A 153 -5.76 -10.55 11.14
C PHE A 153 -5.01 -9.27 10.75
N SER A 154 -3.73 -9.45 10.45
CA SER A 154 -2.91 -8.48 9.73
C SER A 154 -2.50 -9.10 8.40
N TYR A 155 -2.50 -8.29 7.35
CA TYR A 155 -2.24 -8.73 5.99
C TYR A 155 -1.04 -7.98 5.40
N GLY A 156 -0.35 -8.61 4.46
CA GLY A 156 0.75 -7.99 3.72
C GLY A 156 0.87 -8.55 2.31
N LEU A 157 0.95 -7.68 1.32
CA LEU A 157 1.18 -8.02 -0.08
C LEU A 157 2.62 -7.71 -0.47
N GLY A 158 3.33 -8.71 -0.99
CA GLY A 158 4.72 -8.55 -1.43
C GLY A 158 5.07 -9.36 -2.67
N TYR A 159 6.16 -8.98 -3.33
CA TYR A 159 6.68 -9.68 -4.50
C TYR A 159 7.84 -10.62 -4.12
N ASN A 160 7.75 -11.88 -4.54
CA ASN A 160 8.82 -12.86 -4.46
C ASN A 160 9.60 -12.91 -5.77
N CYS A 161 10.78 -12.30 -5.79
CA CYS A 161 11.64 -12.25 -6.97
C CYS A 161 12.17 -13.62 -7.42
N SER A 162 12.31 -14.58 -6.50
CA SER A 162 12.85 -15.92 -6.82
C SER A 162 11.89 -16.77 -7.67
N THR A 163 10.59 -16.61 -7.44
CA THR A 163 9.53 -17.34 -8.15
C THR A 163 8.81 -16.47 -9.16
N ASP A 164 9.18 -15.19 -9.26
CA ASP A 164 8.50 -14.18 -10.07
C ASP A 164 6.99 -14.16 -9.80
N ASP A 165 6.60 -14.12 -8.52
CA ASP A 165 5.21 -14.24 -8.09
C ASP A 165 4.89 -13.25 -6.97
N TYR A 166 3.62 -12.88 -6.83
CA TYR A 166 3.13 -12.13 -5.68
C TYR A 166 2.66 -13.09 -4.60
N LYS A 167 2.85 -12.70 -3.34
CA LYS A 167 2.32 -13.42 -2.20
C LYS A 167 1.51 -12.50 -1.30
N VAL A 168 0.42 -13.04 -0.77
CA VAL A 168 -0.33 -12.42 0.33
C VAL A 168 -0.02 -13.21 1.59
N VAL A 169 0.46 -12.50 2.62
CA VAL A 169 0.72 -13.07 3.94
C VAL A 169 -0.38 -12.63 4.87
N ARG A 170 -1.01 -13.59 5.54
CA ARG A 170 -2.02 -13.38 6.58
C ARG A 170 -1.45 -13.84 7.91
N VAL A 171 -1.53 -12.98 8.92
CA VAL A 171 -1.01 -13.20 10.27
C VAL A 171 -2.15 -13.04 11.27
N ALA A 172 -2.44 -14.06 12.07
CA ALA A 172 -3.44 -13.98 13.12
C ALA A 172 -2.96 -13.10 14.27
N ARG A 173 -3.80 -12.19 14.75
CA ARG A 173 -3.53 -11.46 15.99
C ARG A 173 -3.75 -12.41 17.18
N PRO A 174 -2.88 -12.38 18.21
CA PRO A 174 -3.04 -13.25 19.37
C PRO A 174 -4.38 -12.97 20.08
N SER A 175 -5.20 -14.01 20.28
CA SER A 175 -6.38 -13.91 21.14
C SER A 175 -5.98 -14.18 22.59
N PRO A 176 -6.39 -13.35 23.58
CA PRO A 176 -6.11 -13.61 24.99
C PRO A 176 -6.71 -14.93 25.50
N ALA A 177 -7.64 -15.54 24.75
CA ALA A 177 -8.28 -16.80 25.10
C ALA A 177 -7.46 -18.06 24.72
N VAL A 178 -6.39 -17.92 23.92
CA VAL A 178 -5.64 -19.07 23.40
C VAL A 178 -4.26 -19.14 24.09
N ALA A 179 -3.99 -20.26 24.76
CA ALA A 179 -2.74 -20.50 25.51
C ALA A 179 -1.50 -20.74 24.63
N SER A 180 -1.60 -20.50 23.31
CA SER A 180 -0.49 -20.65 22.36
C SER A 180 0.19 -19.30 22.15
N ASN A 181 1.50 -19.26 22.36
CA ASN A 181 2.35 -18.11 22.01
C ASN A 181 2.80 -18.12 20.54
N GLU A 182 2.38 -19.12 19.75
CA GLU A 182 2.73 -19.22 18.33
C GLU A 182 1.67 -18.52 17.49
N THR A 183 2.12 -17.53 16.71
CA THR A 183 1.28 -16.80 15.76
C THR A 183 0.90 -17.70 14.59
N GLU A 184 -0.38 -17.81 14.25
CA GLU A 184 -0.80 -18.50 13.04
C GLU A 184 -0.50 -17.63 11.81
N VAL A 185 0.19 -18.21 10.82
CA VAL A 185 0.57 -17.51 9.60
C VAL A 185 0.22 -18.35 8.38
N GLU A 186 -0.40 -17.71 7.41
CA GLU A 186 -0.72 -18.30 6.12
C GLU A 186 -0.20 -17.45 4.99
N VAL A 187 0.22 -18.11 3.93
CA VAL A 187 0.76 -17.49 2.73
C VAL A 187 -0.03 -18.01 1.54
N LEU A 188 -0.48 -17.09 0.70
CA LEU A 188 -1.01 -17.39 -0.63
C LEU A 188 0.00 -16.96 -1.67
N GLU A 189 0.25 -17.85 -2.63
CA GLU A 189 0.98 -17.54 -3.87
C GLU A 189 -0.01 -17.24 -4.98
N LEU A 190 0.18 -16.13 -5.70
CA LEU A 190 -0.80 -15.66 -6.68
C LEU A 190 -0.90 -16.58 -7.90
N LYS A 191 0.21 -17.18 -8.36
CA LYS A 191 0.19 -18.13 -9.50
C LYS A 191 -0.66 -19.36 -9.23
N THR A 192 -0.56 -19.90 -8.02
CA THR A 192 -1.29 -21.12 -7.63
C THR A 192 -2.67 -20.78 -7.07
N ASN A 193 -2.83 -19.59 -6.51
CA ASN A 193 -4.03 -19.11 -5.83
C ASN A 193 -4.46 -20.05 -4.69
N PHE A 194 -3.49 -20.64 -3.99
CA PHE A 194 -3.71 -21.52 -2.85
C PHE A 194 -3.07 -20.98 -1.58
N TRP A 195 -3.83 -21.08 -0.49
CA TRP A 195 -3.34 -20.79 0.86
C TRP A 195 -2.61 -21.99 1.44
N ARG A 196 -1.51 -21.72 2.14
CA ARG A 196 -0.83 -22.72 2.98
C ARG A 196 -0.37 -22.11 4.28
N ARG A 197 -0.39 -22.92 5.33
CA ARG A 197 0.12 -22.57 6.65
C ARG A 197 1.63 -22.68 6.67
N ILE A 198 2.26 -21.75 7.38
CA ILE A 198 3.70 -21.77 7.66
C ILE A 198 3.92 -21.57 9.15
N GLN A 199 5.16 -21.79 9.58
CA GLN A 199 5.55 -21.53 10.96
C GLN A 199 5.59 -20.01 11.21
N GLY A 200 4.87 -19.56 12.23
CA GLY A 200 4.88 -18.16 12.65
C GLY A 200 5.93 -17.84 13.71
N LEU A 201 5.79 -16.67 14.32
CA LEU A 201 6.65 -16.18 15.39
C LEU A 201 6.35 -16.91 16.71
N LYS A 202 7.40 -17.33 17.41
CA LYS A 202 7.34 -17.91 18.76
C LYS A 202 7.88 -16.93 19.80
N SER A 203 7.25 -15.75 19.89
CA SER A 203 7.86 -14.63 20.64
C SER A 203 6.90 -13.77 21.46
N GLY A 204 5.60 -14.08 21.48
CA GLY A 204 4.59 -13.22 22.13
C GLY A 204 4.61 -11.80 21.55
N ILE A 205 4.96 -11.69 20.26
CA ILE A 205 4.94 -10.46 19.50
C ILE A 205 3.59 -10.40 18.79
N GLU A 206 2.90 -9.28 18.96
CA GLU A 206 1.65 -8.97 18.29
C GLU A 206 1.95 -8.09 17.08
N ILE A 207 1.59 -8.56 15.89
CA ILE A 207 1.71 -7.81 14.64
C ILE A 207 0.46 -6.96 14.48
N GLU A 208 0.65 -5.68 14.14
CA GLU A 208 -0.42 -4.69 14.01
C GLU A 208 -0.39 -4.06 12.61
N GLY A 209 -1.57 -3.68 12.11
CA GLY A 209 -1.71 -2.94 10.86
C GLY A 209 -1.33 -3.71 9.59
N GLU A 210 -0.96 -2.95 8.56
CA GLU A 210 -0.69 -3.43 7.20
C GLU A 210 0.79 -3.73 6.98
N GLY A 211 1.07 -4.73 6.15
CA GLY A 211 2.43 -5.12 5.78
C GLY A 211 3.00 -4.23 4.69
N ILE A 212 4.15 -3.63 4.98
CA ILE A 212 4.88 -2.75 4.08
C ILE A 212 5.98 -3.54 3.34
N PHE A 213 5.88 -3.64 2.02
CA PHE A 213 6.86 -4.35 1.21
C PHE A 213 8.07 -3.47 0.86
N LEU A 214 9.26 -3.86 1.32
CA LEU A 214 10.53 -3.18 1.03
C LEU A 214 11.67 -4.21 0.97
N HIS A 215 12.62 -4.05 0.04
CA HIS A 215 13.83 -4.90 -0.07
C HIS A 215 13.59 -6.41 -0.05
N GLY A 216 12.47 -6.88 -0.63
CA GLY A 216 12.16 -8.32 -0.70
C GLY A 216 11.58 -8.91 0.58
N ALA A 217 11.17 -8.07 1.54
CA ALA A 217 10.51 -8.49 2.77
C ALA A 217 9.28 -7.61 3.07
N LEU A 218 8.29 -8.20 3.74
CA LEU A 218 7.19 -7.45 4.34
C LEU A 218 7.58 -6.99 5.73
N HIS A 219 7.21 -5.78 6.11
CA HIS A 219 7.52 -5.18 7.40
C HIS A 219 6.25 -4.75 8.10
N TRP A 220 6.17 -5.03 9.40
CA TRP A 220 5.08 -4.55 10.26
C TRP A 220 5.64 -3.86 11.47
N LEU A 221 4.87 -2.89 11.97
CA LEU A 221 4.98 -2.50 13.35
C LEU A 221 4.41 -3.62 14.21
N ALA A 222 5.16 -4.03 15.22
CA ALA A 222 4.75 -5.09 16.11
C ALA A 222 5.03 -4.68 17.55
N SER A 223 4.25 -5.21 18.47
CA SER A 223 4.35 -4.89 19.87
C SER A 223 4.64 -6.14 20.71
N ARG A 224 5.33 -5.94 21.83
CA ARG A 224 5.61 -6.97 22.81
C ARG A 224 5.28 -6.45 24.19
N GLN A 225 4.41 -7.15 24.89
CA GLN A 225 4.07 -6.81 26.27
C GLN A 225 5.05 -7.47 27.24
N THR A 226 5.59 -6.69 28.18
CA THR A 226 6.42 -7.18 29.30
C THR A 226 5.92 -6.53 30.59
N GLY A 227 5.05 -7.24 31.31
CA GLY A 227 4.33 -6.66 32.45
C GLY A 227 3.39 -5.53 32.01
N PRO A 228 3.38 -4.37 32.68
CA PRO A 228 2.52 -3.25 32.29
C PRO A 228 3.05 -2.46 31.07
N LYS A 229 4.27 -2.75 30.59
CA LYS A 229 4.91 -2.00 29.51
C LYS A 229 4.71 -2.68 28.16
N LYS A 230 4.40 -1.88 27.13
CA LYS A 230 4.31 -2.28 25.72
C LYS A 230 5.51 -1.72 24.97
N PHE A 231 6.31 -2.59 24.35
CA PHE A 231 7.47 -2.20 23.55
C PHE A 231 7.17 -2.43 22.08
N TYR A 232 7.61 -1.51 21.22
CA TYR A 232 7.40 -1.61 19.77
C TYR A 232 8.70 -1.96 19.04
N VAL A 233 8.58 -2.87 18.09
CA VAL A 233 9.66 -3.34 17.24
C VAL A 233 9.17 -3.42 15.80
N ILE A 234 10.08 -3.29 14.85
CA ILE A 234 9.81 -3.60 13.45
C ILE A 234 10.14 -5.08 13.25
N VAL A 235 9.15 -5.83 12.78
CA VAL A 235 9.30 -7.22 12.38
C VAL A 235 9.23 -7.30 10.86
N ALA A 236 10.04 -8.17 10.28
CA ALA A 236 10.03 -8.44 8.87
C ALA A 236 9.80 -9.91 8.56
N PHE A 237 9.17 -10.18 7.43
CA PHE A 237 8.98 -11.51 6.83
C PHE A 237 9.68 -11.54 5.47
N HIS A 238 10.70 -12.38 5.33
CA HIS A 238 11.45 -12.50 4.09
C HIS A 238 10.65 -13.30 3.04
N MET A 239 10.38 -12.73 1.86
CA MET A 239 9.46 -13.34 0.88
C MET A 239 9.98 -14.64 0.24
N VAL A 240 11.31 -14.78 0.14
CA VAL A 240 11.98 -15.99 -0.36
C VAL A 240 12.12 -17.06 0.73
N GLU A 241 12.73 -16.73 1.86
CA GLU A 241 13.00 -17.69 2.94
C GLU A 241 11.75 -18.07 3.75
N GLU A 242 10.71 -17.25 3.70
CA GLU A 242 9.48 -17.38 4.47
C GLU A 242 9.69 -17.47 5.98
N LYS A 243 10.59 -16.61 6.46
CA LYS A 243 10.96 -16.52 7.86
C LYS A 243 10.75 -15.12 8.38
N PHE A 244 10.31 -15.05 9.62
CA PHE A 244 10.22 -13.82 10.37
C PHE A 244 11.54 -13.50 11.09
N TYR A 245 11.86 -12.23 11.17
CA TYR A 245 12.99 -11.71 11.94
C TYR A 245 12.63 -10.35 12.54
N VAL A 246 13.19 -10.07 13.71
CA VAL A 246 13.09 -8.74 14.33
C VAL A 246 14.17 -7.87 13.70
N VAL A 247 13.77 -6.75 13.09
CA VAL A 247 14.69 -5.85 12.39
C VAL A 247 15.36 -4.93 13.40
N VAL A 248 14.57 -4.09 14.08
CA VAL A 248 15.07 -3.04 14.95
C VAL A 248 13.93 -2.56 15.86
N PRO A 249 14.21 -2.15 17.11
CA PRO A 249 13.23 -1.40 17.91
C PRO A 249 12.99 -0.01 17.33
N ILE A 250 11.85 0.59 17.71
CA ILE A 250 11.53 1.98 17.36
C ILE A 250 12.51 2.98 18.06
N PRO A 251 12.56 4.26 17.63
CA PRO A 251 13.37 5.28 18.30
C PRO A 251 13.00 5.48 19.78
N ASP A 252 14.00 5.65 20.66
CA ASP A 252 13.80 5.84 22.10
C ASP A 252 13.08 7.15 22.46
N ASN A 253 13.05 8.10 21.53
CA ASN A 253 12.48 9.43 21.72
C ASN A 253 10.95 9.47 21.59
N ILE A 254 10.34 8.41 21.06
CA ILE A 254 8.89 8.29 20.90
C ILE A 254 8.30 7.84 22.25
N LYS A 255 7.46 8.68 22.85
CA LYS A 255 6.92 8.44 24.21
C LYS A 255 5.87 7.34 24.21
N GLU A 256 5.87 6.52 25.28
CA GLU A 256 4.97 5.37 25.49
C GLU A 256 3.47 5.69 25.31
N SER A 257 3.02 6.90 25.68
CA SER A 257 1.61 7.30 25.58
C SER A 257 1.15 7.72 24.18
N ARG A 258 2.00 7.63 23.15
CA ARG A 258 1.69 8.06 21.76
C ARG A 258 1.52 6.90 20.78
N HIS A 259 1.66 5.67 21.25
CA HIS A 259 1.84 4.54 20.36
C HIS A 259 0.59 4.11 19.57
N ASP A 260 -0.61 4.53 19.96
CA ASP A 260 -1.86 4.17 19.28
C ASP A 260 -1.99 4.80 17.88
N LEU A 261 -1.16 5.80 17.55
CA LEU A 261 -1.14 6.47 16.25
C LEU A 261 0.17 6.22 15.46
N LEU A 262 0.97 5.24 15.88
CA LEU A 262 2.18 4.90 15.16
C LEU A 262 1.86 4.12 13.88
N VAL A 263 2.35 4.63 12.75
CA VAL A 263 2.17 3.99 11.44
C VAL A 263 3.53 3.78 10.80
N LEU A 264 3.76 2.56 10.29
CA LEU A 264 4.93 2.26 9.48
C LEU A 264 4.65 2.61 8.01
N GLY A 265 5.64 3.18 7.33
CA GLY A 265 5.56 3.46 5.91
C GLY A 265 6.93 3.50 5.23
N ILE A 266 6.96 4.01 4.01
CA ILE A 266 8.18 4.11 3.18
C ILE A 266 8.37 5.56 2.77
N SER A 267 9.62 6.04 2.85
CA SER A 267 10.04 7.25 2.15
C SER A 267 11.29 6.96 1.33
N GLY A 268 11.18 7.12 0.01
CA GLY A 268 12.21 6.69 -0.92
C GLY A 268 12.39 5.17 -0.88
N ASP A 269 13.58 4.72 -0.46
CA ASP A 269 13.95 3.30 -0.34
C ASP A 269 14.24 2.91 1.12
N CYS A 270 13.67 3.66 2.07
CA CYS A 270 13.91 3.50 3.49
C CYS A 270 12.58 3.37 4.26
N LEU A 271 12.62 2.61 5.36
CA LEU A 271 11.50 2.56 6.31
C LEU A 271 11.35 3.90 7.04
N CYS A 272 10.10 4.30 7.22
CA CYS A 272 9.71 5.49 7.94
C CYS A 272 8.68 5.12 9.01
N LEU A 273 8.79 5.72 10.19
CA LEU A 273 7.82 5.61 11.26
C LEU A 273 7.17 6.97 11.46
N PHE A 274 5.85 7.03 11.31
CA PHE A 274 5.04 8.21 11.52
C PHE A 274 4.44 8.16 12.93
N ASP A 275 4.79 9.13 13.77
CA ASP A 275 4.18 9.37 15.08
C ASP A 275 3.05 10.39 14.88
N GLY A 276 1.83 9.87 14.78
CA GLY A 276 0.63 10.67 14.63
C GLY A 276 0.41 11.65 15.78
N CYS A 277 -0.42 12.67 15.53
CA CYS A 277 -0.75 13.65 16.55
C CYS A 277 -2.23 13.56 16.98
N GLY A 278 -2.46 13.42 18.29
CA GLY A 278 -3.73 13.67 18.97
C GLY A 278 -3.79 15.10 19.58
N TYR A 279 -4.52 15.29 20.68
CA TYR A 279 -4.63 16.61 21.35
C TYR A 279 -3.33 17.00 22.08
N GLY A 280 -2.78 18.19 21.78
CA GLY A 280 -1.59 18.74 22.45
C GLY A 280 -0.27 18.03 22.10
N THR A 281 -0.20 17.36 20.95
CA THR A 281 0.96 16.57 20.53
C THR A 281 1.55 17.07 19.21
N VAL A 282 2.70 16.50 18.85
CA VAL A 282 3.50 16.86 17.67
C VAL A 282 3.34 15.73 16.67
N LEU A 283 3.11 16.06 15.40
CA LEU A 283 3.20 15.10 14.30
C LEU A 283 4.67 15.04 13.88
N GLU A 284 5.26 13.86 13.92
CA GLU A 284 6.65 13.69 13.50
C GLU A 284 6.86 12.40 12.72
N ALA A 285 7.95 12.37 11.97
CA ALA A 285 8.36 11.20 11.23
C ALA A 285 9.83 10.92 11.44
N TRP A 286 10.16 9.63 11.52
CA TRP A 286 11.51 9.13 11.72
C TRP A 286 11.87 8.21 10.54
N LEU A 287 13.03 8.43 9.94
CA LEU A 287 13.57 7.61 8.84
C LEU A 287 14.68 6.71 9.37
N LEU A 288 14.64 5.43 9.04
CA LEU A 288 15.74 4.51 9.29
C LEU A 288 16.73 4.60 8.14
N LYS A 289 17.87 5.28 8.35
CA LYS A 289 18.87 5.49 7.28
C LYS A 289 19.61 4.21 6.90
N GLU A 290 19.90 3.37 7.88
CA GLU A 290 20.63 2.11 7.70
C GLU A 290 19.75 0.97 8.20
N TYR A 291 19.41 0.05 7.30
CA TYR A 291 18.50 -1.06 7.59
C TYR A 291 19.03 -1.92 8.75
N GLY A 292 18.17 -2.17 9.75
CA GLY A 292 18.52 -2.94 10.94
C GLY A 292 19.36 -2.21 12.00
N VAL A 293 19.79 -0.96 11.76
CA VAL A 293 20.68 -0.22 12.68
C VAL A 293 19.88 0.80 13.49
N LYS A 294 19.60 0.51 14.77
CA LYS A 294 18.80 1.37 15.67
C LYS A 294 19.31 2.82 15.74
N SER A 295 20.63 3.01 15.84
CA SER A 295 21.23 4.34 15.95
C SER A 295 21.11 5.18 14.67
N SER A 296 20.65 4.59 13.55
CA SER A 296 20.50 5.28 12.27
C SER A 296 19.15 5.99 12.10
N TRP A 297 18.24 5.83 13.06
CA TRP A 297 16.98 6.59 13.11
C TRP A 297 17.28 8.09 13.13
N THR A 298 16.79 8.80 12.11
CA THR A 298 16.86 10.26 12.02
C THR A 298 15.45 10.83 11.97
N ARG A 299 15.23 11.98 12.59
CA ARG A 299 13.96 12.69 12.44
C ARG A 299 13.90 13.36 11.05
N LEU A 300 12.83 13.14 10.30
CA LEU A 300 12.57 13.76 9.01
C LEU A 300 11.95 15.15 9.17
N PHE A 301 10.89 15.23 9.96
CA PHE A 301 10.20 16.47 10.27
C PHE A 301 9.53 16.36 11.65
N SER A 302 9.11 17.50 12.18
CA SER A 302 8.41 17.62 13.45
C SER A 302 7.56 18.89 13.38
N VAL A 303 6.24 18.75 13.49
CA VAL A 303 5.30 19.87 13.38
C VAL A 303 4.34 19.86 14.55
N GLN A 304 4.20 21.02 15.18
CA GLN A 304 3.20 21.23 16.22
C GLN A 304 1.81 21.29 15.61
N ARG A 305 0.83 20.63 16.23
CA ARG A 305 -0.56 20.59 15.77
C ARG A 305 -1.11 21.99 15.49
N GLU A 306 -0.74 22.98 16.30
CA GLU A 306 -1.19 24.37 16.19
C GLU A 306 -0.75 25.03 14.87
N THR A 307 0.33 24.54 14.25
CA THR A 307 0.80 25.01 12.93
C THR A 307 -0.04 24.44 11.80
N LEU A 308 -0.66 23.28 12.02
CA LEU A 308 -1.58 22.63 11.09
C LEU A 308 -2.99 23.16 11.37
N GLN A 309 -3.34 24.29 10.74
CA GLN A 309 -4.64 24.93 10.94
C GLN A 309 -5.80 23.95 10.64
N GLY A 310 -6.77 23.86 11.56
CA GLY A 310 -7.99 23.08 11.36
C GLY A 310 -7.95 21.62 11.83
N LEU A 311 -6.91 21.20 12.57
CA LEU A 311 -6.92 19.93 13.31
C LEU A 311 -7.81 20.05 14.56
N GLU A 312 -9.06 19.62 14.46
CA GLU A 312 -10.04 19.25 15.50
C GLU A 312 -9.86 17.81 16.05
N TYR A 313 -9.36 16.85 15.27
CA TYR A 313 -9.21 15.39 15.57
C TYR A 313 -7.73 14.91 15.49
N TRP A 314 -7.49 13.58 15.45
CA TRP A 314 -6.15 13.00 15.24
C TRP A 314 -5.72 13.12 13.78
N GLY A 315 -4.40 13.11 13.54
CA GLY A 315 -3.84 13.15 12.19
C GLY A 315 -2.61 12.26 12.06
N ASN A 316 -2.53 11.53 10.95
CA ASN A 316 -1.42 10.64 10.62
C ASN A 316 -0.83 11.03 9.26
N ALA A 317 0.50 11.08 9.21
CA ALA A 317 1.19 11.24 7.93
C ALA A 317 1.09 9.93 7.13
N LEU A 318 0.61 10.02 5.90
CA LEU A 318 0.46 8.90 4.98
C LEU A 318 1.75 8.68 4.17
N CYS A 319 2.36 9.77 3.70
CA CYS A 319 3.60 9.71 2.95
C CYS A 319 4.41 11.01 3.06
N TYR A 320 5.73 10.87 2.91
CA TYR A 320 6.68 11.96 2.75
C TYR A 320 7.18 11.97 1.32
N THR A 321 6.80 12.98 0.54
CA THR A 321 7.06 13.07 -0.89
C THR A 321 8.49 13.49 -1.18
N LYS A 322 8.94 13.29 -2.42
CA LYS A 322 10.28 13.72 -2.85
C LYS A 322 10.44 15.22 -2.97
N THR A 323 9.33 15.95 -3.14
CA THR A 323 9.33 17.42 -3.05
C THR A 323 9.54 17.92 -1.61
N GLY A 324 9.55 17.01 -0.64
CA GLY A 324 9.72 17.31 0.79
C GLY A 324 8.42 17.70 1.47
N LYS A 325 7.27 17.52 0.81
CA LYS A 325 5.93 17.76 1.35
C LYS A 325 5.42 16.49 2.04
N VAL A 326 4.48 16.66 2.96
CA VAL A 326 3.84 15.58 3.72
C VAL A 326 2.37 15.53 3.32
N VAL A 327 1.89 14.34 2.98
CA VAL A 327 0.45 14.11 2.83
C VAL A 327 -0.06 13.54 4.15
N ILE A 328 -1.03 14.21 4.75
CA ILE A 328 -1.57 13.89 6.06
C ILE A 328 -3.04 13.50 5.90
N ASP A 329 -3.41 12.34 6.43
CA ASP A 329 -4.80 11.99 6.69
C ASP A 329 -5.24 12.61 8.00
N TYR A 330 -6.42 13.21 7.96
CA TYR A 330 -7.01 13.86 9.09
C TYR A 330 -8.35 13.21 9.45
N ASP A 331 -8.30 12.26 10.38
CA ASP A 331 -9.41 11.42 10.90
C ASP A 331 -10.27 10.79 9.80
N GLY A 332 -9.67 10.45 8.64
CA GLY A 332 -10.39 9.97 7.47
C GLY A 332 -11.36 10.99 6.88
N ARG A 333 -11.20 12.29 7.14
CA ARG A 333 -12.16 13.33 6.68
C ARG A 333 -11.56 14.33 5.71
N LYS A 334 -10.26 14.62 5.84
CA LYS A 334 -9.57 15.57 4.97
C LYS A 334 -8.16 15.06 4.66
N LEU A 335 -7.66 15.44 3.49
CA LEU A 335 -6.26 15.32 3.17
C LEU A 335 -5.59 16.69 3.29
N VAL A 336 -4.37 16.71 3.82
CA VAL A 336 -3.57 17.93 3.92
C VAL A 336 -2.22 17.71 3.24
N TRP A 337 -1.87 18.59 2.31
CA TRP A 337 -0.51 18.73 1.81
C TRP A 337 0.19 19.78 2.64
N TYR A 338 1.12 19.35 3.47
CA TYR A 338 1.91 20.21 4.34
C TYR A 338 3.34 20.34 3.79
N ASP A 339 3.85 21.56 3.71
CA ASP A 339 5.25 21.85 3.45
C ASP A 339 5.97 22.15 4.78
N PRO A 340 6.84 21.26 5.28
CA PRO A 340 7.58 21.50 6.51
C PRO A 340 8.60 22.64 6.44
N LYS A 341 9.08 23.00 5.24
CA LYS A 341 10.07 24.08 5.07
C LYS A 341 9.40 25.44 5.14
N GLU A 342 8.33 25.61 4.35
CA GLU A 342 7.57 26.87 4.29
C GLU A 342 6.53 26.99 5.41
N LYS A 343 6.24 25.89 6.12
CA LYS A 343 5.22 25.77 7.16
C LYS A 343 3.83 26.16 6.65
N THR A 344 3.56 25.88 5.38
CA THR A 344 2.26 26.11 4.75
C THR A 344 1.54 24.79 4.55
N SER A 345 0.22 24.84 4.52
CA SER A 345 -0.61 23.66 4.26
C SER A 345 -1.76 24.02 3.33
N LYS A 346 -2.09 23.13 2.41
CA LYS A 346 -3.36 23.16 1.68
C LYS A 346 -4.19 21.94 2.05
N THR A 347 -5.46 22.19 2.37
CA THR A 347 -6.39 21.17 2.83
C THR A 347 -7.42 20.88 1.75
N PHE A 348 -7.68 19.60 1.54
CA PHE A 348 -8.72 19.12 0.64
C PHE A 348 -9.73 18.29 1.43
N THR A 349 -11.01 18.55 1.19
CA THR A 349 -12.11 17.75 1.71
C THR A 349 -12.66 16.90 0.57
N PRO A 350 -12.51 15.56 0.61
CA PRO A 350 -13.11 14.66 -0.37
C PRO A 350 -14.61 14.84 -0.47
N ARG A 351 -15.15 14.51 -1.64
CA ARG A 351 -16.59 14.35 -1.80
C ARG A 351 -16.93 13.03 -1.13
N ASN A 352 -17.09 13.07 0.19
CA ASN A 352 -17.39 11.90 0.99
C ASN A 352 -18.85 11.96 1.41
N GLU A 353 -19.67 11.03 0.92
CA GLU A 353 -21.04 10.84 1.42
C GLU A 353 -21.04 10.12 2.79
N TRP A 354 -19.91 9.51 3.17
CA TRP A 354 -19.72 8.85 4.46
C TRP A 354 -19.09 9.81 5.50
N VAL A 355 -19.03 9.34 6.75
CA VAL A 355 -18.48 10.10 7.89
C VAL A 355 -16.94 10.15 7.89
N TRP A 356 -16.29 9.16 7.25
CA TRP A 356 -14.84 9.03 7.13
C TRP A 356 -14.46 8.18 5.89
N PHE A 357 -13.19 8.20 5.48
CA PHE A 357 -12.58 7.38 4.43
C PHE A 357 -11.39 6.61 5.00
N GLN A 358 -11.08 5.45 4.42
CA GLN A 358 -9.84 4.72 4.71
C GLN A 358 -8.79 5.03 3.64
N PRO A 359 -7.61 5.57 4.00
CA PRO A 359 -6.56 5.87 3.05
C PRO A 359 -5.71 4.63 2.73
N ALA A 360 -5.33 4.45 1.46
CA ALA A 360 -4.32 3.48 1.05
C ALA A 360 -3.29 4.14 0.12
N VAL A 361 -2.00 4.08 0.47
CA VAL A 361 -0.95 4.60 -0.41
C VAL A 361 -0.58 3.52 -1.44
N TYR A 362 -0.57 3.91 -2.71
CA TYR A 362 -0.15 3.04 -3.81
C TYR A 362 0.63 3.83 -4.87
N ILE A 363 1.22 3.09 -5.80
CA ILE A 363 1.94 3.65 -6.95
C ILE A 363 1.18 3.36 -8.23
N GLU A 364 1.22 4.29 -9.18
CA GLU A 364 0.65 4.01 -10.50
C GLU A 364 1.51 2.99 -11.24
N SER A 365 0.90 1.92 -11.73
CA SER A 365 1.59 0.87 -12.49
C SER A 365 0.69 0.22 -13.54
N LEU A 366 1.32 -0.47 -14.49
CA LEU A 366 0.66 -1.33 -15.47
C LEU A 366 0.53 -2.78 -15.01
N VAL A 367 0.89 -3.09 -13.76
CA VAL A 367 0.89 -4.47 -13.26
C VAL A 367 -0.54 -4.99 -13.15
N SER A 368 -0.85 -6.01 -13.95
CA SER A 368 -2.15 -6.67 -13.87
C SER A 368 -2.19 -7.66 -12.72
N PRO A 369 -3.27 -7.69 -11.90
CA PRO A 369 -3.45 -8.75 -10.93
C PRO A 369 -3.66 -10.13 -11.59
N HIS A 370 -3.90 -10.18 -12.91
CA HIS A 370 -4.05 -11.42 -13.68
C HIS A 370 -2.75 -11.93 -14.31
N CYS A 371 -1.65 -11.18 -14.22
CA CYS A 371 -0.40 -11.49 -14.94
C CYS A 371 0.16 -12.90 -14.66
N CYS A 372 -0.10 -13.43 -13.46
CA CYS A 372 0.40 -14.71 -12.99
C CYS A 372 -0.52 -15.91 -13.30
N LEU A 373 -1.79 -15.66 -13.66
CA LEU A 373 -2.79 -16.72 -13.89
C LEU A 373 -2.93 -17.13 -15.37
N LEU A 374 -2.34 -16.37 -16.29
CA LEU A 374 -2.46 -16.64 -17.73
C LEU A 374 -1.51 -17.74 -18.23
N THR A 375 -0.48 -18.09 -17.44
CA THR A 375 0.48 -19.15 -17.81
C THR A 375 -0.09 -20.56 -17.66
N SER A 376 -1.21 -20.76 -16.96
CA SER A 376 -1.83 -22.08 -16.78
C SER A 376 -2.81 -22.47 -17.88
N ARG A 377 -3.28 -21.52 -18.71
CA ARG A 377 -4.32 -21.78 -19.73
C ARG A 377 -3.80 -22.26 -21.09
N HIS A 378 -2.49 -22.30 -21.31
CA HIS A 378 -1.92 -22.72 -22.58
C HIS A 378 -1.59 -24.22 -22.71
N ASN A 379 -1.82 -25.03 -21.66
CA ASN A 379 -1.52 -26.47 -21.71
C ASN A 379 -2.73 -27.42 -21.80
N ASP A 380 -3.98 -26.91 -21.79
CA ASP A 380 -5.19 -27.76 -21.80
C ASP A 380 -6.02 -27.64 -23.09
N LYS A 381 -5.36 -27.49 -24.24
CA LYS A 381 -5.99 -27.68 -25.55
C LYS A 381 -5.09 -28.49 -26.47
N ASP A 382 -4.95 -29.76 -26.14
CA ASP A 382 -4.71 -30.84 -27.10
C ASP A 382 -4.98 -32.16 -26.37
N ILE A 383 -6.21 -32.67 -26.49
CA ILE A 383 -6.63 -34.09 -26.63
C ILE A 383 -8.07 -34.10 -27.13
#